data_AF-F0SJN6-F1
#
_entry.id   AF-F0SJN6-F1
#
_cell.length_a   1.000
_cell.length_b   1.000
_cell.length_c   1.000
_cell.angle_alpha   90.00
_cell.angle_beta   90.00
_cell.angle_gamma   90.00
#
_symmetry.space_group_name_H-M   'P 1'
#
loop_
_entity.id
_entity.type
_entity.pdbx_description
1 polymer ?
#
loop_
_entity_poly.entity_id
_entity_poly.type
_entity_poly.pdbx_seq_one_letter_code
_entity_poly.pdbx_strand_id
1 'polypeptide(L)'
;MRSRVHKSAHGLLTAALAVAIVGLTGCFGGHGGEEQPHAEHVIPDHKPADFPAAVNQIVVRTAEPVSDDAAVQELQDIIGWLPELAAQTDLPRADWDRVHEISIRWGQREWTVAADESEAYADELSLLQELAEKAKQVDTFNTYRTEGEEHV
;
A
#
# COMPACT_ATOMS: atom_id res chain seq x y z
N MET A 1 44.23 -28.88 -34.38
CA MET A 1 45.61 -28.43 -34.14
C MET A 1 45.60 -26.91 -33.99
N ARG A 2 46.25 -26.40 -32.95
CA ARG A 2 46.15 -25.03 -32.40
C ARG A 2 46.83 -23.96 -33.25
N SER A 3 46.33 -22.71 -33.12
CA SER A 3 47.04 -21.39 -33.12
C SER A 3 46.33 -20.39 -34.04
N ARG A 4 46.19 -19.09 -33.75
CA ARG A 4 46.63 -18.23 -32.64
C ARG A 4 45.81 -16.93 -32.70
N VAL A 5 45.51 -16.37 -31.52
CA VAL A 5 44.97 -15.02 -31.31
C VAL A 5 46.03 -13.98 -31.65
N HIS A 6 45.64 -12.88 -32.31
CA HIS A 6 46.39 -11.62 -32.28
C HIS A 6 45.47 -10.47 -31.86
N LYS A 7 45.84 -9.83 -30.75
CA LYS A 7 45.28 -8.60 -30.19
C LYS A 7 45.72 -7.38 -31.03
N SER A 8 44.87 -6.36 -31.10
CA SER A 8 45.28 -4.95 -31.23
C SER A 8 44.17 -4.12 -30.55
N ALA A 9 44.36 -3.58 -29.35
CA ALA A 9 45.21 -2.47 -28.94
C ALA A 9 44.63 -1.09 -29.31
N HIS A 10 43.98 -0.49 -28.31
CA HIS A 10 44.01 0.92 -27.94
C HIS A 10 43.60 1.98 -28.99
N GLY A 11 42.30 2.33 -28.97
CA GLY A 11 41.84 3.70 -29.23
C GLY A 11 41.56 4.40 -27.91
N LEU A 12 42.61 4.80 -27.19
CA LEU A 12 42.52 5.79 -26.11
C LEU A 12 42.49 7.19 -26.74
N LEU A 13 41.79 8.10 -26.05
CA LEU A 13 41.87 9.57 -26.13
C LEU A 13 41.07 10.26 -27.24
N THR A 14 39.89 10.75 -26.88
CA THR A 14 39.49 12.11 -27.26
C THR A 14 38.65 12.75 -26.14
N ALA A 15 39.30 13.69 -25.47
CA ALA A 15 38.76 14.91 -24.87
C ALA A 15 37.68 14.80 -23.79
N ALA A 16 38.15 14.93 -22.54
CA ALA A 16 37.46 15.63 -21.48
C ALA A 16 37.09 17.08 -21.90
N LEU A 17 36.02 17.61 -21.26
CA LEU A 17 35.81 19.01 -20.84
C LEU A 17 34.50 19.67 -21.35
N ALA A 18 33.47 19.63 -20.49
CA ALA A 18 32.46 20.68 -20.25
C ALA A 18 31.60 20.20 -19.06
N VAL A 19 32.05 20.23 -17.80
CA VAL A 19 32.09 21.39 -16.90
C VAL A 19 30.91 22.36 -17.09
N ALA A 20 30.10 22.43 -16.02
CA ALA A 20 29.41 23.60 -15.46
C ALA A 20 27.98 23.94 -15.91
N ILE A 21 27.09 23.82 -14.90
CA ILE A 21 25.99 24.74 -14.56
C ILE A 21 24.70 24.62 -15.41
N VAL A 22 23.75 23.86 -14.88
CA VAL A 22 22.34 24.33 -14.81
C VAL A 22 21.87 24.10 -13.39
N GLY A 23 22.23 25.05 -12.52
CA GLY A 23 21.54 25.25 -11.26
C GLY A 23 20.28 26.10 -11.49
N LEU A 24 19.27 25.86 -10.65
CA LEU A 24 18.23 26.81 -10.27
C LEU A 24 17.24 27.23 -11.36
N THR A 25 16.36 26.31 -11.76
CA THR A 25 14.95 26.67 -11.99
C THR A 25 14.13 26.32 -10.75
N GLY A 26 14.51 26.89 -9.60
CA GLY A 26 13.58 27.19 -8.53
C GLY A 26 12.75 28.39 -8.97
N CYS A 27 11.76 28.16 -9.83
CA CYS A 27 10.74 29.16 -10.09
C CYS A 27 9.82 29.21 -8.88
N PHE A 28 10.12 30.21 -8.06
CA PHE A 28 9.29 30.87 -7.08
C PHE A 28 7.89 31.16 -7.66
N GLY A 29 6.99 30.19 -7.55
CA GLY A 29 5.56 30.35 -7.78
C GLY A 29 4.92 30.87 -6.50
N GLY A 30 4.64 32.17 -6.49
CA GLY A 30 3.64 32.85 -5.67
C GLY A 30 3.34 32.29 -4.28
N HIS A 31 3.79 33.02 -3.26
CA HIS A 31 3.15 33.05 -1.95
C HIS A 31 1.75 33.70 -2.11
N GLY A 32 0.80 32.92 -2.64
CA GLY A 32 -0.61 33.12 -2.41
C GLY A 32 -0.94 32.35 -1.14
N GLY A 33 -1.21 33.07 -0.05
CA GLY A 33 -1.95 32.52 1.07
C GLY A 33 -3.38 32.24 0.61
N GLU A 34 -3.53 31.22 -0.23
CA GLU A 34 -4.79 30.60 -0.54
C GLU A 34 -4.98 29.62 0.62
N GLU A 35 -5.95 29.90 1.47
CA GLU A 35 -6.49 28.90 2.38
C GLU A 35 -6.89 27.72 1.48
N GLN A 36 -6.03 26.69 1.40
CA GLN A 36 -6.37 25.48 0.66
C GLN A 36 -7.70 25.01 1.24
N PRO A 37 -8.80 24.99 0.47
CA PRO A 37 -10.04 24.44 0.98
C PRO A 37 -9.69 23.03 1.39
N HIS A 38 -9.84 22.72 2.68
CA HIS A 38 -9.64 21.37 3.19
C HIS A 38 -10.42 20.45 2.26
N ALA A 39 -9.71 19.70 1.41
CA ALA A 39 -10.34 18.81 0.47
C ALA A 39 -11.17 17.86 1.33
N GLU A 40 -12.49 17.98 1.22
CA GLU A 40 -13.41 17.12 1.95
C GLU A 40 -13.07 15.69 1.53
N HIS A 41 -12.39 14.94 2.42
CA HIS A 41 -12.01 13.57 2.15
C HIS A 41 -13.29 12.73 2.17
N VAL A 42 -13.95 12.63 1.02
CA VAL A 42 -15.11 11.75 0.84
C VAL A 42 -14.64 10.33 1.03
N ILE A 43 -15.16 9.68 2.07
CA ILE A 43 -14.97 8.24 2.28
C ILE A 43 -15.89 7.52 1.31
N PRO A 44 -15.37 6.68 0.40
CA PRO A 44 -16.21 5.91 -0.52
C PRO A 44 -17.12 4.93 0.24
N ASP A 45 -18.31 4.67 -0.31
CA ASP A 45 -19.30 3.75 0.28
C ASP A 45 -18.76 2.31 0.44
N HIS A 46 -17.80 1.90 -0.40
CA HIS A 46 -17.19 0.57 -0.36
C HIS A 46 -16.03 0.43 0.65
N LYS A 47 -15.62 1.52 1.34
CA LYS A 47 -14.59 1.41 2.37
C LYS A 47 -15.09 0.56 3.55
N PRO A 48 -14.41 -0.53 3.92
CA PRO A 48 -14.81 -1.34 5.06
C PRO A 48 -14.73 -0.56 6.38
N ALA A 49 -15.62 -0.88 7.31
CA ALA A 49 -15.67 -0.22 8.62
C ALA A 49 -14.44 -0.51 9.49
N ASP A 50 -13.87 -1.71 9.37
CA ASP A 50 -12.74 -2.18 10.16
C ASP A 50 -11.92 -3.26 9.43
N PHE A 51 -10.84 -3.71 10.09
CA PHE A 51 -9.95 -4.71 9.53
C PHE A 51 -10.62 -6.08 9.28
N PRO A 52 -11.37 -6.68 10.23
CA PRO A 52 -12.10 -7.91 9.96
C PRO A 52 -13.12 -7.81 8.80
N ALA A 53 -13.84 -6.69 8.69
CA ALA A 53 -14.76 -6.45 7.59
C ALA A 53 -14.04 -6.37 6.25
N ALA A 54 -12.86 -5.73 6.19
CA ALA A 54 -12.04 -5.70 4.98
C ALA A 54 -11.60 -7.09 4.54
N VAL A 55 -11.13 -7.92 5.48
CA VAL A 55 -10.72 -9.30 5.19
C VAL A 55 -11.90 -10.12 4.67
N ASN A 56 -13.09 -10.00 5.28
CA ASN A 56 -14.28 -10.69 4.79
C ASN A 56 -14.66 -10.25 3.37
N GLN A 57 -14.64 -8.94 3.12
CA GLN A 57 -14.93 -8.39 1.80
C GLN A 57 -13.96 -8.86 0.70
N ILE A 58 -12.68 -9.03 1.04
CA ILE A 58 -11.68 -9.63 0.15
C ILE A 58 -12.02 -11.10 -0.12
N VAL A 59 -12.31 -11.89 0.91
CA VAL A 59 -12.63 -13.33 0.77
C VAL A 59 -13.82 -13.51 -0.16
N VAL A 60 -14.89 -12.73 0.02
CA VAL A 60 -16.07 -12.78 -0.85
C VAL A 60 -15.73 -12.40 -2.30
N ARG A 61 -15.02 -11.28 -2.51
CA ARG A 61 -14.70 -10.78 -3.86
C ARG A 61 -13.66 -11.60 -4.61
N THR A 62 -12.86 -12.42 -3.91
CA THR A 62 -11.86 -13.33 -4.51
C THR A 62 -12.40 -14.74 -4.75
N ALA A 63 -13.49 -15.12 -4.06
CA ALA A 63 -14.17 -16.40 -4.26
C ALA A 63 -15.15 -16.41 -5.43
N GLU A 64 -15.67 -15.23 -5.81
CA GLU A 64 -16.55 -15.08 -6.97
C GLU A 64 -15.78 -14.40 -8.12
N PRO A 65 -16.01 -14.80 -9.38
CA PRO A 65 -15.42 -14.12 -10.51
C PRO A 65 -15.85 -12.65 -10.50
N VAL A 66 -14.87 -11.74 -10.51
CA VAL A 66 -15.14 -10.30 -10.46
C VAL A 66 -15.99 -9.90 -11.67
N SER A 67 -17.10 -9.21 -11.42
CA SER A 67 -18.19 -9.00 -12.40
C SER A 67 -17.88 -7.92 -13.44
N ASP A 68 -17.11 -6.91 -13.06
CA ASP A 68 -16.76 -5.76 -13.89
C ASP A 68 -15.53 -5.01 -13.33
N ASP A 69 -15.07 -4.00 -14.08
CA ASP A 69 -13.90 -3.19 -13.71
C ASP A 69 -14.11 -2.38 -12.42
N ALA A 70 -15.35 -2.03 -12.07
CA ALA A 70 -15.63 -1.31 -10.82
C ALA A 70 -15.38 -2.21 -9.61
N ALA A 71 -15.84 -3.46 -9.66
CA ALA A 71 -15.59 -4.44 -8.62
C ALA A 71 -14.07 -4.78 -8.48
N VAL A 72 -13.32 -4.76 -9.60
CA VAL A 72 -11.85 -4.87 -9.56
C VAL A 72 -11.24 -3.67 -8.83
N GLN A 73 -11.67 -2.45 -9.17
CA GLN A 73 -11.16 -1.23 -8.53
C GLN A 73 -11.49 -1.20 -7.03
N GLU A 74 -12.72 -1.56 -6.64
CA GLU A 74 -13.10 -1.66 -5.23
C GLU A 74 -12.23 -2.65 -4.46
N LEU A 75 -11.94 -3.82 -5.05
CA LEU A 75 -11.05 -4.81 -4.45
C LEU A 75 -9.65 -4.24 -4.24
N GLN A 76 -9.10 -3.56 -5.25
CA GLN A 76 -7.79 -2.91 -5.15
C GLN A 76 -7.77 -1.82 -4.07
N ASP A 77 -8.83 -1.03 -3.95
CA ASP A 77 -8.96 -0.01 -2.92
C ASP A 77 -8.98 -0.64 -1.52
N ILE A 78 -9.76 -1.70 -1.33
CA ILE A 78 -9.84 -2.45 -0.07
C ILE A 78 -8.48 -3.02 0.33
N ILE A 79 -7.75 -3.60 -0.62
CA ILE A 79 -6.38 -4.09 -0.41
C ILE A 79 -5.46 -2.93 0.02
N GLY A 80 -5.60 -1.77 -0.60
CA GLY A 80 -4.85 -0.55 -0.26
C GLY A 80 -5.13 -0.04 1.16
N TRP A 81 -6.34 -0.23 1.67
CA TRP A 81 -6.72 0.18 3.03
C TRP A 81 -6.34 -0.82 4.13
N LEU A 82 -5.90 -2.05 3.79
CA LEU A 82 -5.59 -3.07 4.81
C LEU A 82 -4.61 -2.60 5.90
N PRO A 83 -3.46 -1.94 5.59
CA PRO A 83 -2.54 -1.49 6.62
C PRO A 83 -3.11 -0.40 7.53
N GLU A 84 -3.94 0.48 6.96
CA GLU A 84 -4.63 1.55 7.69
C GLU A 84 -5.64 0.95 8.68
N LEU A 85 -6.46 0.01 8.22
CA LEU A 85 -7.46 -0.65 9.05
C LEU A 85 -6.80 -1.53 10.12
N ALA A 86 -5.74 -2.27 9.77
CA ALA A 86 -4.98 -3.07 10.73
C ALA A 86 -4.30 -2.20 11.79
N ALA A 87 -3.89 -0.97 11.47
CA ALA A 87 -3.29 -0.05 12.44
C ALA A 87 -4.29 0.44 13.51
N GLN A 88 -5.59 0.26 13.30
CA GLN A 88 -6.65 0.57 14.27
C GLN A 88 -6.94 -0.61 15.23
N THR A 89 -6.14 -1.66 15.16
CA THR A 89 -6.27 -2.86 15.98
C THR A 89 -5.12 -2.99 16.97
N ASP A 90 -5.24 -3.93 17.91
CA ASP A 90 -4.19 -4.28 18.86
C ASP A 90 -3.16 -5.28 18.31
N LEU A 91 -3.14 -5.51 16.98
CA LEU A 91 -2.20 -6.44 16.35
C LEU A 91 -0.75 -6.08 16.72
N PRO A 92 0.05 -7.07 17.18
CA PRO A 92 1.48 -6.86 17.38
C PRO A 92 2.15 -6.42 16.08
N ARG A 93 3.24 -5.67 16.21
CA ARG A 93 3.99 -5.15 15.05
C ARG A 93 4.30 -6.23 14.00
N ALA A 94 4.72 -7.42 14.43
CA ALA A 94 5.05 -8.52 13.52
C ALA A 94 3.85 -9.03 12.72
N ASP A 95 2.64 -9.00 13.30
CA ASP A 95 1.41 -9.38 12.62
C ASP A 95 0.92 -8.26 11.70
N TRP A 96 1.04 -7.00 12.12
CA TRP A 96 0.78 -5.85 11.26
C TRP A 96 1.71 -5.82 10.03
N ASP A 97 3.01 -6.12 10.21
CA ASP A 97 3.98 -6.18 9.11
C ASP A 97 3.58 -7.25 8.07
N ARG A 98 3.03 -8.39 8.51
CA ARG A 98 2.48 -9.41 7.58
C ARG A 98 1.31 -8.88 6.76
N VAL A 99 0.37 -8.17 7.38
CA VAL A 99 -0.74 -7.52 6.65
C VAL A 99 -0.20 -6.53 5.62
N HIS A 100 0.79 -5.72 6.02
CA HIS A 100 1.41 -4.74 5.15
C HIS A 100 2.10 -5.38 3.94
N GLU A 101 2.89 -6.44 4.16
CA GLU A 101 3.56 -7.18 3.08
C GLU A 101 2.56 -7.80 2.09
N ILE A 102 1.45 -8.37 2.58
CA ILE A 102 0.39 -8.92 1.73
C ILE A 102 -0.25 -7.78 0.90
N SER A 103 -0.57 -6.65 1.53
CA SER A 103 -1.16 -5.50 0.82
C SER A 103 -0.28 -4.97 -0.32
N ILE A 104 1.04 -4.90 -0.11
CA ILE A 104 1.99 -4.48 -1.15
C ILE A 104 2.00 -5.50 -2.29
N ARG A 105 2.11 -6.79 -1.96
CA ARG A 105 2.20 -7.87 -2.95
C ARG A 105 0.95 -7.92 -3.82
N TRP A 106 -0.21 -7.80 -3.20
CA TRP A 106 -1.50 -7.84 -3.91
C TRP A 106 -1.79 -6.55 -4.66
N GLY A 107 -1.38 -5.38 -4.13
CA GLY A 107 -1.52 -4.09 -4.80
C GLY A 107 -0.66 -3.94 -6.05
N GLN A 108 0.43 -4.72 -6.17
CA GLN A 108 1.27 -4.76 -7.37
C GLN A 108 0.72 -5.68 -8.47
N ARG A 109 -0.36 -6.42 -8.20
CA ARG A 109 -0.91 -7.40 -9.13
C ARG A 109 -1.91 -6.77 -10.09
N GLU A 110 -1.93 -7.30 -11.31
CA GLU A 110 -2.99 -7.06 -12.27
C GLU A 110 -4.20 -7.95 -11.93
N TRP A 111 -5.25 -7.31 -11.39
CA TRP A 111 -6.54 -7.93 -11.13
C TRP A 111 -7.40 -7.81 -12.38
N THR A 112 -8.07 -8.89 -12.79
CA THR A 112 -8.86 -8.91 -14.04
C THR A 112 -10.26 -9.47 -13.81
N VAL A 113 -11.19 -9.05 -14.68
CA VAL A 113 -12.57 -9.53 -14.70
C VAL A 113 -12.60 -11.03 -15.01
N ALA A 114 -13.49 -11.77 -14.32
CA ALA A 114 -13.69 -13.21 -14.47
C ALA A 114 -12.54 -14.13 -14.02
N ALA A 115 -11.54 -13.62 -13.30
CA ALA A 115 -10.50 -14.45 -12.70
C ALA A 115 -11.04 -15.16 -11.45
N ASP A 116 -10.99 -16.50 -11.42
CA ASP A 116 -11.12 -17.27 -10.18
C ASP A 116 -9.71 -17.46 -9.60
N GLU A 117 -9.42 -16.68 -8.58
CA GLU A 117 -8.09 -16.63 -7.97
C GLU A 117 -8.09 -17.18 -6.55
N SER A 118 -9.18 -17.79 -6.12
CA SER A 118 -9.37 -18.27 -4.75
C SER A 118 -8.30 -19.29 -4.35
N GLU A 119 -7.92 -20.19 -5.26
CA GLU A 119 -6.84 -21.17 -5.02
C GLU A 119 -5.44 -20.53 -5.01
N ALA A 120 -5.21 -19.47 -5.80
CA ALA A 120 -3.89 -18.85 -5.92
C ALA A 120 -3.44 -18.14 -4.62
N TYR A 121 -4.40 -17.77 -3.76
CA TYR A 121 -4.14 -17.05 -2.51
C TYR A 121 -4.66 -17.75 -1.27
N ALA A 122 -5.06 -19.01 -1.35
CA ALA A 122 -5.69 -19.71 -0.23
C ALA A 122 -4.88 -19.59 1.07
N ASP A 123 -3.54 -19.69 0.99
CA ASP A 123 -2.64 -19.55 2.13
C ASP A 123 -2.63 -18.13 2.72
N GLU A 124 -2.55 -17.11 1.87
CA GLU A 124 -2.51 -15.70 2.29
C GLU A 124 -3.88 -15.22 2.79
N LEU A 125 -4.97 -15.69 2.18
CA LEU A 125 -6.34 -15.48 2.66
C LEU A 125 -6.55 -16.11 4.03
N SER A 126 -6.09 -17.35 4.22
CA SER A 126 -6.16 -18.03 5.51
C SER A 126 -5.39 -17.26 6.59
N LEU A 127 -4.20 -16.75 6.26
CA LEU A 127 -3.42 -15.92 7.16
C LEU A 127 -4.14 -14.60 7.50
N LEU A 128 -4.70 -13.90 6.51
CA LEU A 128 -5.47 -12.67 6.76
C LEU A 128 -6.68 -12.93 7.67
N GLN A 129 -7.38 -14.04 7.48
CA GLN A 129 -8.49 -14.46 8.34
C GLN A 129 -8.01 -14.74 9.77
N GLU A 130 -6.90 -15.48 9.95
CA GLU A 130 -6.32 -15.71 11.28
C GLU A 130 -5.94 -14.40 11.98
N LEU A 131 -5.34 -13.46 11.24
CA LEU A 131 -4.99 -12.14 11.77
C LEU A 131 -6.24 -11.31 12.12
N ALA A 132 -7.31 -11.40 11.32
CA ALA A 132 -8.58 -10.73 11.60
C ALA A 132 -9.26 -11.29 12.86
N GLU A 133 -9.19 -12.59 13.10
CA GLU A 133 -9.71 -13.21 14.33
C GLU A 133 -8.93 -12.79 15.59
N LYS A 134 -7.62 -12.56 15.45
CA LYS A 134 -6.76 -12.07 16.54
C LYS A 134 -6.97 -10.60 16.86
N ALA A 135 -7.30 -9.80 15.85
CA ALA A 135 -7.40 -8.36 15.95
C ALA A 135 -8.58 -7.92 16.84
N LYS A 136 -8.29 -7.13 17.87
CA LYS A 136 -9.30 -6.37 18.61
C LYS A 136 -9.19 -4.92 18.21
N GLN A 137 -10.32 -4.27 17.95
CA GLN A 137 -10.32 -2.83 17.71
C GLN A 137 -9.84 -2.08 18.95
N VAL A 138 -8.93 -1.13 18.75
CA VAL A 138 -8.47 -0.25 19.82
C VAL A 138 -9.38 0.97 19.84
N ASP A 139 -10.28 1.03 20.81
CA ASP A 139 -11.03 2.26 21.09
C ASP A 139 -10.06 3.29 21.68
N THR A 140 -9.55 4.15 20.80
CA THR A 140 -8.56 5.17 21.14
C THR A 140 -9.14 6.30 22.00
N PHE A 141 -10.46 6.34 22.22
CA PHE A 141 -11.13 7.44 22.91
C PHE A 141 -11.25 7.24 24.43
N ASN A 142 -11.16 6.00 24.93
CA ASN A 142 -11.44 5.72 26.34
C ASN A 142 -10.20 5.74 27.26
N THR A 143 -8.98 5.88 26.73
CA THR A 143 -7.74 5.84 27.53
C THR A 143 -7.36 7.19 28.16
N TYR A 144 -8.02 8.29 27.79
CA TYR A 144 -7.74 9.63 28.34
C TYR A 144 -8.82 10.16 29.30
N ARG A 145 -9.90 9.40 29.59
CA ARG A 145 -11.05 9.92 30.35
C ARG A 145 -11.02 9.64 31.85
N THR A 146 -10.12 8.81 32.37
CA THR A 146 -10.19 8.32 33.77
C THR A 146 -9.16 8.90 34.74
N GLU A 147 -8.28 9.81 34.34
CA GLU A 147 -7.25 10.37 35.26
C GLU A 147 -7.47 11.84 35.65
N GLY A 148 -8.65 12.42 35.39
CA GLY A 148 -8.91 13.86 35.58
C GLY A 148 -9.88 14.26 36.69
N GLU A 149 -10.48 13.33 37.44
CA GLU A 149 -11.56 13.63 38.40
C GLU A 149 -11.19 13.29 39.87
N GLU A 150 -10.00 13.68 40.31
CA GLU A 150 -9.72 13.83 41.74
C GLU A 150 -9.10 15.21 42.00
N HIS A 151 -9.73 15.96 42.92
CA HIS A 151 -9.37 17.31 43.42
C HIS A 151 -10.13 18.49 42.79
N VAL A 152 -11.36 18.70 43.25
CA VAL A 152 -11.79 19.99 43.84
C VAL A 152 -12.65 19.71 45.07
#